data_AF-A0AAU1ZFI7-F1
#
_entry.id   AF-A0AAU1ZFI7-F1
#
_cell.length_a   1.000
_cell.length_b   1.000
_cell.length_c   1.000
_cell.angle_alpha   90.00
_cell.angle_beta   90.00
_cell.angle_gamma   90.00
#
_symmetry.space_group_name_H-M   'P 1'
#
loop_
_entity.id
_entity.type
_entity.pdbx_description
1 polymer ?
#
loop_
_entity_poly.entity_id
_entity_poly.type
_entity_poly.pdbx_seq_one_letter_code
_entity_poly.pdbx_strand_id
1 'polypeptide(L)'
;MIKRSNERKFAKKKVRTPSPLEVVGDAAIASHLVGDGRLIPLLIVDTSTRPDLDELVRVHQYVSSGDCKSQWGTTLSGESQVLLQLEFIRPTPMTVTLCIDVAARGILIDSILMTQALYLLPGRPGDRLTTRQNDPRVLIEVPRGDFGAVWEKILRSALRKRFRDEGFDRPGARAATEELIVKMRELTGFRLKK
;
A
#
# COMPACT_ATOMS: atom_id res chain seq x y z
N MET A 1 5.92 12.60 -39.05
CA MET A 1 7.02 12.70 -38.07
C MET A 1 6.41 12.94 -36.69
N ILE A 2 6.21 11.88 -35.91
CA ILE A 2 5.47 11.92 -34.63
C ILE A 2 6.46 12.31 -33.52
N LYS A 3 6.22 13.46 -32.88
CA LYS A 3 7.03 13.96 -31.75
C LYS A 3 6.87 13.01 -30.56
N ARG A 4 7.97 12.42 -30.10
CA ARG A 4 8.05 11.60 -28.89
C ARG A 4 7.68 12.47 -27.68
N SER A 5 6.71 11.97 -26.90
CA SER A 5 6.29 12.53 -25.62
C SER A 5 7.47 12.58 -24.64
N ASN A 6 7.66 13.75 -24.03
CA ASN A 6 8.67 13.97 -23.00
C ASN A 6 8.27 13.22 -21.72
N GLU A 7 8.97 12.11 -21.42
CA GLU A 7 8.94 11.48 -20.10
C GLU A 7 9.48 12.49 -19.07
N ARG A 8 8.59 13.05 -18.25
CA ARG A 8 8.99 13.86 -17.09
C ARG A 8 9.78 12.96 -16.14
N LYS A 9 11.09 13.22 -16.03
CA LYS A 9 11.96 12.56 -15.03
C LYS A 9 11.43 12.87 -13.63
N PHE A 10 11.16 11.83 -12.85
CA PHE A 10 10.83 11.94 -11.43
C PHE A 10 11.88 12.78 -10.70
N ALA A 11 11.47 13.90 -10.10
CA ALA A 11 12.32 14.63 -9.18
C ALA A 11 12.52 13.75 -7.93
N LYS A 12 13.71 13.18 -7.77
CA LYS A 12 14.11 12.44 -6.57
C LYS A 12 14.22 13.43 -5.42
N LYS A 13 13.14 13.64 -4.66
CA LYS A 13 13.18 14.42 -3.43
C LYS A 13 13.60 13.50 -2.29
N LYS A 14 14.76 13.77 -1.70
CA LYS A 14 15.21 13.08 -0.49
C LYS A 14 14.37 13.61 0.67
N VAL A 15 13.48 12.80 1.22
CA VAL A 15 12.71 13.16 2.41
C VAL A 15 13.40 12.56 3.64
N ARG A 16 13.71 13.39 4.64
CA ARG A 16 14.04 12.92 5.99
C ARG A 16 12.71 12.67 6.71
N THR A 17 12.25 11.43 6.71
CA THR A 17 11.05 11.03 7.44
C THR A 17 11.40 10.59 8.86
N PRO A 18 10.48 10.73 9.83
CA PRO A 18 10.52 9.95 11.06
C PRO A 18 10.73 8.46 10.73
N SER A 19 11.31 7.68 11.65
CA SER A 19 11.54 6.25 11.44
C SER A 19 10.29 5.58 10.84
N PRO A 20 10.39 4.94 9.65
CA PRO A 20 9.25 4.30 9.02
C PRO A 20 8.61 3.27 9.94
N LEU A 21 7.29 3.22 9.95
CA LEU A 21 6.52 2.20 10.67
C LEU A 21 6.38 0.95 9.82
N GLU A 22 6.49 -0.20 10.46
CA GLU A 22 6.36 -1.50 9.81
C GLU A 22 4.90 -1.93 9.71
N VAL A 23 4.55 -2.54 8.59
CA VAL A 23 3.30 -3.27 8.44
C VAL A 23 3.46 -4.65 9.09
N VAL A 24 2.82 -4.85 10.23
CA VAL A 24 2.90 -6.09 11.03
C VAL A 24 1.79 -7.09 10.71
N GLY A 25 0.74 -6.62 10.05
CA GLY A 25 -0.35 -7.47 9.60
C GLY A 25 -1.12 -6.82 8.46
N ASP A 26 -1.96 -7.61 7.82
CA ASP A 26 -2.75 -7.18 6.68
C ASP A 26 -4.07 -7.94 6.62
N ALA A 27 -5.01 -7.33 5.92
CA ALA A 27 -6.31 -7.91 5.59
C ALA A 27 -6.89 -7.15 4.39
N ALA A 28 -8.12 -7.45 4.03
CA ALA A 28 -8.90 -6.62 3.15
C ALA A 28 -10.38 -6.63 3.56
N ILE A 29 -11.06 -5.52 3.32
CA ILE A 29 -12.46 -5.31 3.69
C ILE A 29 -13.21 -4.91 2.42
N ALA A 30 -14.23 -5.68 2.08
CA ALA A 30 -15.23 -5.28 1.10
C ALA A 30 -16.53 -4.94 1.85
N SER A 31 -17.20 -3.87 1.45
CA SER A 31 -18.49 -3.47 2.01
C SER A 31 -19.35 -2.80 0.95
N HIS A 32 -20.67 -2.96 1.04
CA HIS A 32 -21.59 -2.20 0.20
C HIS A 32 -21.64 -0.71 0.55
N LEU A 33 -21.22 -0.36 1.77
CA LEU A 33 -21.28 1.00 2.29
C LEU A 33 -20.09 1.86 1.84
N VAL A 34 -18.95 1.23 1.53
CA VAL A 34 -17.69 1.93 1.23
C VAL A 34 -17.07 1.35 -0.04
N GLY A 35 -16.59 2.22 -0.93
CA GLY A 35 -15.87 1.80 -2.13
C GLY A 35 -16.70 0.97 -3.11
N ASP A 36 -18.03 1.08 -3.05
CA ASP A 36 -18.96 0.44 -3.99
C ASP A 36 -18.76 -1.10 -4.07
N GLY A 37 -18.50 -1.74 -2.93
CA GLY A 37 -18.26 -3.19 -2.84
C GLY A 37 -16.84 -3.64 -3.17
N ARG A 38 -15.91 -2.73 -3.52
CA ARG A 38 -14.50 -3.07 -3.80
C ARG A 38 -13.83 -3.66 -2.57
N LEU A 39 -12.91 -4.60 -2.79
CA LEU A 39 -12.04 -5.16 -1.76
C LEU A 39 -10.92 -4.17 -1.42
N ILE A 40 -11.11 -3.34 -0.38
CA ILE A 40 -10.13 -2.34 0.05
C ILE A 40 -9.11 -2.99 1.00
N PRO A 41 -7.81 -2.88 0.74
CA PRO A 41 -6.78 -3.45 1.59
C PRO A 41 -6.72 -2.73 2.95
N LEU A 42 -6.40 -3.47 4.00
CA LEU A 42 -6.19 -2.98 5.35
C LEU A 42 -4.76 -3.28 5.77
N LEU A 43 -4.05 -2.27 6.28
CA LEU A 43 -2.72 -2.39 6.84
C LEU A 43 -2.80 -2.28 8.37
N ILE A 44 -2.25 -3.29 9.05
CA ILE A 44 -2.01 -3.23 10.49
C ILE A 44 -0.58 -2.75 10.70
N VAL A 45 -0.42 -1.61 11.35
CA VAL A 45 0.87 -0.93 11.47
C VAL A 45 1.33 -0.92 12.92
N ASP A 46 2.59 -1.26 13.17
CA ASP A 46 3.15 -1.19 14.52
C ASP A 46 3.26 0.27 14.97
N THR A 47 2.43 0.63 15.95
CA THR A 47 2.39 1.96 16.55
C THR A 47 2.99 2.01 17.95
N SER A 48 3.75 0.98 18.37
CA SER A 48 4.38 0.92 19.70
C SER A 48 5.24 2.14 20.03
N THR A 49 5.86 2.74 19.02
CA THR A 49 6.69 3.95 19.12
C THR A 49 5.97 5.23 18.72
N ARG A 50 4.69 5.13 18.31
CA ARG A 50 3.86 6.22 17.80
C ARG A 50 2.44 6.18 18.38
N PRO A 51 2.29 6.35 19.71
CA PRO A 51 0.98 6.41 20.36
C PRO A 51 0.13 7.60 19.89
N ASP A 52 0.75 8.63 19.31
CA ASP A 52 0.07 9.73 18.63
C ASP A 52 -0.74 9.26 17.41
N LEU A 53 -0.31 8.20 16.72
CA LEU A 53 -1.09 7.57 15.65
C LEU A 53 -2.26 6.74 16.18
N ASP A 54 -2.08 6.04 17.31
CA ASP A 54 -3.18 5.38 18.02
C ASP A 54 -4.30 6.39 18.36
N GLU A 55 -3.89 7.55 18.89
CA GLU A 55 -4.80 8.65 19.23
C GLU A 55 -5.51 9.21 18.01
N LEU A 56 -4.77 9.52 16.94
CA LEU A 56 -5.36 10.07 15.72
C LEU A 56 -6.46 9.15 15.17
N VAL A 57 -6.21 7.84 15.11
CA VAL A 57 -7.20 6.90 14.59
C VAL A 57 -8.40 6.76 15.53
N ARG A 58 -8.18 6.78 16.85
CA ARG A 58 -9.29 6.75 17.83
C ARG A 58 -10.20 7.98 17.71
N VAL A 59 -9.61 9.18 17.62
CA VAL A 59 -10.37 10.44 17.51
C VAL A 59 -11.22 10.47 16.23
N HIS A 60 -10.73 9.91 15.13
CA HIS A 60 -11.47 9.80 13.87
C HIS A 60 -12.79 9.00 13.97
N GLN A 61 -13.02 8.24 15.04
CA GLN A 61 -14.35 7.63 15.27
C GLN A 61 -15.44 8.65 15.60
N TYR A 62 -15.05 9.81 16.12
CA TYR A 62 -15.95 10.86 16.60
C TYR A 62 -15.99 12.08 15.68
N VAL A 63 -15.18 12.11 14.61
CA VAL A 63 -15.17 13.18 13.61
C VAL A 63 -15.46 12.60 12.24
N SER A 64 -16.33 13.26 11.47
CA SER A 64 -16.88 12.72 10.22
C SER A 64 -15.90 12.71 9.06
N SER A 65 -14.90 13.59 9.04
CA SER A 65 -13.91 13.66 7.97
C SER A 65 -12.58 14.24 8.42
N GLY A 66 -11.52 13.83 7.73
CA GLY A 66 -10.16 14.35 7.87
C GLY A 66 -9.54 14.60 6.51
N ASP A 67 -8.40 15.29 6.50
CA ASP A 67 -7.63 15.55 5.28
C ASP A 67 -6.30 14.83 5.40
N CYS A 68 -5.95 14.01 4.41
CA CYS A 68 -4.68 13.32 4.33
C CYS A 68 -4.12 13.40 2.92
N LYS A 69 -2.84 13.81 2.79
CA LYS A 69 -2.09 13.65 1.54
C LYS A 69 -1.30 12.35 1.60
N SER A 70 -1.22 11.65 0.48
CA SER A 70 -0.42 10.43 0.36
C SER A 70 0.66 10.59 -0.71
N GLN A 71 1.85 10.06 -0.46
CA GLN A 71 2.93 10.03 -1.42
C GLN A 71 3.66 8.70 -1.39
N TRP A 72 3.79 8.07 -2.56
CA TRP A 72 4.63 6.90 -2.73
C TRP A 72 6.11 7.26 -2.84
N GLY A 73 6.96 6.38 -2.31
CA GLY A 73 8.40 6.46 -2.38
C GLY A 73 9.04 5.08 -2.53
N THR A 74 10.32 5.07 -2.87
CA THR A 74 11.15 3.87 -2.93
C THR A 74 12.41 4.10 -2.11
N THR A 75 12.98 3.06 -1.53
CA THR A 75 14.26 3.19 -0.84
C THR A 75 15.39 3.37 -1.86
N LEU A 76 16.46 4.08 -1.46
CA LEU A 76 17.65 4.24 -2.31
C LEU A 76 18.45 2.93 -2.44
N SER A 77 18.29 2.01 -1.49
CA SER A 77 19.06 0.78 -1.35
C SER A 77 18.51 -0.41 -2.14
N GLY A 78 17.30 -0.33 -2.71
CA GLY A 78 16.80 -1.36 -3.61
C GLY A 78 15.27 -1.50 -3.70
N GLU A 79 14.85 -2.41 -4.57
CA GLU A 79 13.45 -2.69 -4.94
C GLU A 79 12.68 -3.52 -3.88
N SER A 80 13.31 -3.89 -2.77
CA SER A 80 12.68 -4.74 -1.76
C SER A 80 11.61 -4.03 -0.94
N GLN A 81 11.65 -2.69 -0.86
CA GLN A 81 10.77 -1.90 -0.02
C GLN A 81 10.19 -0.70 -0.76
N VAL A 82 8.88 -0.52 -0.60
CA VAL A 82 8.14 0.66 -1.03
C VAL A 82 7.72 1.43 0.21
N LEU A 83 7.81 2.75 0.13
CA LEU A 83 7.40 3.67 1.18
C LEU A 83 6.07 4.30 0.81
N LEU A 84 5.17 4.43 1.78
CA LEU A 84 3.96 5.24 1.65
C LEU A 84 3.97 6.29 2.75
N GLN A 85 4.19 7.54 2.38
CA GLN A 85 4.10 8.67 3.29
C GLN A 85 2.68 9.18 3.34
N LEU A 86 2.17 9.39 4.54
CA LEU A 86 0.84 9.92 4.85
C LEU A 86 1.02 11.20 5.66
N GLU A 87 0.52 12.32 5.14
CA GLU A 87 0.51 13.62 5.80
C GLU A 87 -0.95 13.96 6.16
N PHE A 88 -1.31 13.67 7.41
CA PHE A 88 -2.58 14.09 7.99
C PHE A 88 -2.53 15.59 8.27
N ILE A 89 -3.56 16.31 7.83
CA ILE A 89 -3.70 17.77 7.98
C ILE A 89 -4.81 18.09 8.99
N ARG A 90 -5.91 17.32 8.99
CA ARG A 90 -7.03 17.43 9.93
C ARG A 90 -7.47 16.04 10.39
N PRO A 91 -7.97 15.87 11.63
CA PRO A 91 -8.13 16.89 12.68
C PRO A 91 -6.81 17.22 13.40
N THR A 92 -5.83 16.32 13.36
CA THR A 92 -4.53 16.49 14.01
C THR A 92 -3.41 16.40 12.97
N PRO A 93 -2.62 17.46 12.75
CA PRO A 93 -1.51 17.44 11.82
C PRO A 93 -0.44 16.42 12.22
N MET A 94 -0.09 15.50 11.32
CA MET A 94 0.90 14.47 11.57
C MET A 94 1.43 13.87 10.26
N THR A 95 2.72 13.52 10.24
CA THR A 95 3.31 12.74 9.15
C THR A 95 3.71 11.35 9.63
N VAL A 96 3.31 10.35 8.86
CA VAL A 96 3.66 8.94 9.06
C VAL A 96 4.27 8.42 7.77
N THR A 97 5.22 7.50 7.88
CA THR A 97 5.76 6.78 6.72
C THR A 97 5.64 5.30 6.99
N LEU A 98 4.95 4.59 6.11
CA LEU A 98 4.83 3.15 6.16
C LEU A 98 5.92 2.53 5.29
N CYS A 99 6.58 1.51 5.80
CA CYS A 99 7.50 0.68 5.04
C CYS A 99 6.83 -0.65 4.70
N ILE A 100 6.73 -0.94 3.41
CA ILE A 100 6.06 -2.15 2.90
C ILE A 100 7.08 -2.99 2.14
N ASP A 101 7.29 -4.21 2.61
CA ASP A 101 8.11 -5.20 1.94
C ASP A 101 7.40 -5.72 0.67
N VAL A 102 8.05 -5.56 -0.47
CA VAL A 102 7.48 -5.88 -1.80
C VAL A 102 7.33 -7.39 -1.98
N ALA A 103 8.28 -8.18 -1.48
CA ALA A 103 8.30 -9.62 -1.69
C ALA A 103 7.18 -10.32 -0.90
N ALA A 104 6.96 -9.90 0.35
CA ALA A 104 5.94 -10.43 1.24
C ALA A 104 4.56 -9.84 0.97
N ARG A 105 4.48 -8.54 0.62
CA ARG A 105 3.22 -7.77 0.60
C ARG A 105 2.94 -7.05 -0.71
N GLY A 106 3.55 -7.47 -1.81
CA GLY A 106 3.35 -6.84 -3.12
C GLY A 106 1.89 -6.81 -3.58
N ILE A 107 1.09 -7.83 -3.23
CA ILE A 107 -0.36 -7.83 -3.53
C ILE A 107 -1.10 -6.67 -2.85
N LEU A 108 -0.68 -6.26 -1.64
CA LEU A 108 -1.29 -5.13 -0.95
C LEU A 108 -1.00 -3.83 -1.68
N ILE A 109 0.25 -3.61 -2.13
CA ILE A 109 0.60 -2.40 -2.88
C ILE A 109 -0.19 -2.34 -4.20
N ASP A 110 -0.27 -3.45 -4.94
CA ASP A 110 -1.07 -3.51 -6.17
C ASP A 110 -2.55 -3.23 -5.87
N SER A 111 -3.10 -3.81 -4.80
CA SER A 111 -4.47 -3.57 -4.34
C SER A 111 -4.72 -2.10 -4.02
N ILE A 112 -3.85 -1.45 -3.24
CA ILE A 112 -3.96 -0.01 -2.91
C ILE A 112 -3.96 0.83 -4.19
N LEU A 113 -3.12 0.50 -5.17
CA LEU A 113 -3.05 1.24 -6.44
C LEU A 113 -4.26 1.02 -7.35
N MET A 114 -4.96 -0.11 -7.21
CA MET A 114 -6.19 -0.41 -7.95
C MET A 114 -7.42 0.20 -7.29
N THR A 115 -7.52 0.10 -5.97
CA THR A 115 -8.64 0.65 -5.19
C THR A 115 -8.51 2.16 -4.99
N GLN A 116 -7.28 2.67 -5.07
CA GLN A 116 -6.88 4.03 -4.71
C GLN A 116 -7.22 4.37 -3.25
N ALA A 117 -7.26 3.37 -2.38
CA ALA A 117 -7.60 3.52 -0.98
C ALA A 117 -7.02 2.41 -0.11
N LEU A 118 -6.82 2.70 1.16
CA LEU A 118 -6.47 1.71 2.18
C LEU A 118 -7.14 2.02 3.51
N TYR A 119 -7.38 0.98 4.31
CA TYR A 119 -7.63 1.11 5.74
C TYR A 119 -6.33 1.06 6.52
N LEU A 120 -6.15 1.99 7.45
CA LEU A 120 -5.05 1.99 8.40
C LEU A 120 -5.59 1.60 9.78
N LEU A 121 -5.08 0.50 10.32
CA LEU A 121 -5.38 0.00 11.66
C LEU A 121 -4.10 0.04 12.51
N PRO A 122 -4.05 0.84 13.59
CA PRO A 122 -2.95 0.78 14.53
C PRO A 122 -2.91 -0.57 15.25
N GLY A 123 -1.73 -1.16 15.39
CA GLY A 123 -1.56 -2.48 16.00
C GLY A 123 -0.16 -2.75 16.52
N ARG A 124 0.09 -4.02 16.83
CA ARG A 124 1.30 -4.59 17.40
C ARG A 124 1.66 -5.88 16.63
N PRO A 125 2.93 -6.33 16.67
CA PRO A 125 3.31 -7.60 16.11
C PRO A 125 2.41 -8.75 16.59
N GLY A 126 1.90 -9.55 15.66
CA GLY A 126 1.00 -10.67 15.94
C GLY A 126 -0.49 -10.37 15.81
N ASP A 127 -0.89 -9.10 15.74
CA ASP A 127 -2.29 -8.72 15.57
C ASP A 127 -2.89 -9.19 14.25
N ARG A 128 -4.18 -9.52 14.30
CA ARG A 128 -4.98 -9.97 13.17
C ARG A 128 -6.32 -9.23 13.14
N LEU A 129 -6.85 -8.99 11.94
CA LEU A 129 -8.18 -8.38 11.81
C LEU A 129 -9.26 -9.23 12.48
N THR A 130 -9.13 -10.56 12.44
CA THR A 130 -10.12 -11.50 13.02
C THR A 130 -10.34 -11.29 14.52
N THR A 131 -9.31 -10.85 15.25
CA THR A 131 -9.38 -10.56 16.69
C THR A 131 -9.62 -9.08 17.00
N ARG A 132 -9.58 -8.21 15.99
CA ARG A 132 -9.62 -6.74 16.12
C ARG A 132 -10.64 -6.09 15.18
N GLN A 133 -11.77 -6.77 14.91
CA GLN A 133 -12.74 -6.37 13.89
C GLN A 133 -13.42 -5.02 14.17
N ASN A 134 -13.64 -4.73 15.45
CA ASN A 134 -14.35 -3.53 15.93
C ASN A 134 -13.41 -2.37 16.25
N ASP A 135 -12.11 -2.57 16.05
CA ASP A 135 -11.12 -1.58 16.41
C ASP A 135 -11.19 -0.35 15.49
N PRO A 136 -10.90 0.84 16.05
CA PRO A 136 -10.80 2.08 15.28
C PRO A 136 -9.84 1.92 14.09
N ARG A 137 -10.28 2.33 12.91
CA ARG A 137 -9.47 2.38 11.68
C ARG A 137 -9.87 3.58 10.85
N VAL A 138 -8.93 4.12 10.08
CA VAL A 138 -9.21 5.21 9.14
C VAL A 138 -9.11 4.72 7.71
N LEU A 139 -10.05 5.15 6.86
CA LEU A 139 -9.97 4.98 5.42
C LEU A 139 -9.22 6.17 4.82
N ILE A 140 -8.22 5.88 4.00
CA ILE A 140 -7.34 6.88 3.41
C ILE A 140 -7.36 6.72 1.90
N GLU A 141 -7.59 7.82 1.18
CA GLU A 141 -7.41 7.87 -0.27
C GLU A 141 -5.92 7.90 -0.61
N VAL A 142 -5.52 7.05 -1.55
CA VAL A 142 -4.15 6.94 -2.04
C VAL A 142 -4.17 6.97 -3.56
N PRO A 143 -4.08 8.16 -4.19
CA PRO A 143 -4.11 8.27 -5.63
C PRO A 143 -2.97 7.47 -6.29
N ARG A 144 -3.31 6.77 -7.37
CA ARG A 144 -2.32 5.96 -8.13
C ARG A 144 -1.16 6.81 -8.66
N GLY A 145 -1.48 7.99 -9.20
CA GLY A 145 -0.54 8.93 -9.81
C GLY A 145 0.44 8.28 -10.81
N ASP A 146 1.60 8.90 -10.97
CA ASP A 146 2.67 8.38 -11.83
C ASP A 146 3.39 7.16 -11.21
N PHE A 147 3.19 6.92 -9.91
CA PHE A 147 3.83 5.79 -9.23
C PHE A 147 3.40 4.44 -9.80
N GLY A 148 2.20 4.33 -10.39
CA GLY A 148 1.75 3.11 -11.03
C GLY A 148 2.73 2.54 -12.06
N ALA A 149 3.38 3.38 -12.88
CA ALA A 149 4.36 2.92 -13.87
C ALA A 149 5.69 2.46 -13.22
N VAL A 150 6.05 3.08 -12.09
CA VAL A 150 7.22 2.68 -11.29
C VAL A 150 6.95 1.34 -10.61
N TRP A 151 5.74 1.18 -10.05
CA TRP A 151 5.30 -0.04 -9.40
C TRP A 151 5.32 -1.25 -10.34
N GLU A 152 4.85 -1.12 -11.59
CA GLU A 152 4.91 -2.21 -12.58
C GLU A 152 6.34 -2.75 -12.76
N LYS A 153 7.34 -1.86 -12.77
CA LYS A 153 8.74 -2.25 -12.93
C LYS A 153 9.24 -2.98 -11.67
N ILE A 154 8.94 -2.43 -10.49
CA ILE A 154 9.32 -3.01 -9.20
C ILE A 154 8.71 -4.39 -9.02
N LEU A 155 7.39 -4.53 -9.20
CA LEU A 155 6.66 -5.78 -9.03
C LEU A 155 7.21 -6.87 -9.96
N ARG A 156 7.36 -6.57 -11.24
CA ARG A 156 7.88 -7.54 -12.22
C ARG A 156 9.32 -7.92 -11.94
N SER A 157 10.16 -6.98 -11.52
CA SER A 157 11.55 -7.27 -11.17
C SER A 157 11.63 -8.18 -9.94
N ALA A 158 10.90 -7.85 -8.88
CA ALA A 158 10.86 -8.62 -7.64
C ALA A 158 10.31 -10.05 -7.86
N LEU A 159 9.20 -10.20 -8.59
CA LEU A 159 8.62 -11.50 -8.89
C LEU A 159 9.52 -12.36 -9.80
N ARG A 160 10.13 -11.76 -10.83
CA ARG A 160 11.09 -12.48 -11.69
C ARG A 160 12.29 -12.96 -10.89
N LYS A 161 12.82 -12.11 -10.00
CA LYS A 161 13.92 -12.51 -9.11
C LYS A 161 13.50 -13.69 -8.24
N ARG A 162 12.34 -13.60 -7.58
CA ARG A 162 11.80 -14.69 -6.77
C ARG A 162 11.67 -16.01 -7.55
N PHE A 163 11.07 -16.01 -8.73
CA PHE A 163 10.94 -17.25 -9.52
C PHE A 163 12.30 -17.79 -10.00
N ARG A 164 13.27 -16.91 -10.29
CA ARG A 164 14.64 -17.33 -10.59
C ARG A 164 15.30 -18.00 -9.39
N ASP A 165 15.10 -17.46 -8.19
CA ASP A 165 15.60 -18.01 -6.93
C ASP A 165 14.91 -19.36 -6.59
N GLU A 166 13.66 -19.55 -7.03
CA GLU A 166 12.89 -20.81 -6.95
C GLU A 166 13.26 -21.83 -8.06
N GLY A 167 14.21 -21.52 -8.95
CA GLY A 167 14.77 -22.46 -9.93
C GLY A 167 14.22 -22.37 -11.36
N PHE A 168 13.34 -21.41 -11.66
CA PHE A 168 12.83 -21.23 -13.01
C PHE A 168 13.92 -20.71 -13.96
N ASP A 169 13.89 -21.15 -15.23
CA ASP A 169 14.70 -20.55 -16.28
C ASP A 169 14.21 -19.12 -16.62
N ARG A 170 14.95 -18.36 -17.42
CA ARG A 170 14.61 -16.95 -17.70
C ARG A 170 13.26 -16.79 -18.42
N PRO A 171 12.93 -17.60 -19.46
CA PRO A 171 11.61 -17.60 -20.08
C PRO A 171 10.50 -18.00 -19.10
N GLY A 172 10.69 -19.07 -18.33
CA GLY A 172 9.71 -19.57 -17.36
C GLY A 172 9.43 -18.57 -16.25
N ALA A 173 10.46 -17.95 -15.68
CA ALA A 173 10.30 -16.91 -14.66
C ALA A 173 9.51 -15.71 -15.18
N ARG A 174 9.71 -15.34 -16.46
CA ARG A 174 8.93 -14.28 -17.11
C ARG A 174 7.47 -14.70 -17.24
N ALA A 175 7.18 -15.88 -17.78
CA ALA A 175 5.82 -16.36 -17.96
C ALA A 175 5.06 -16.47 -16.63
N ALA A 176 5.68 -17.10 -15.62
CA ALA A 176 5.10 -17.24 -14.28
C ALA A 176 4.83 -15.88 -13.60
N THR A 177 5.70 -14.89 -13.82
CA THR A 177 5.48 -13.52 -13.33
C THR A 177 4.22 -12.90 -13.93
N GLU A 178 4.05 -13.00 -15.25
CA GLU A 178 2.87 -12.43 -15.92
C GLU A 178 1.58 -13.11 -15.45
N GLU A 179 1.60 -14.45 -15.35
CA GLU A 179 0.47 -15.24 -14.87
C GLU A 179 0.09 -14.88 -13.42
N LEU A 180 1.08 -14.78 -12.53
CA LEU A 180 0.83 -14.41 -11.14
C LEU A 180 0.23 -13.00 -11.01
N ILE A 181 0.75 -12.02 -11.77
CA ILE A 181 0.20 -10.66 -11.78
C ILE A 181 -1.27 -10.65 -12.23
N VAL A 182 -1.62 -11.44 -13.25
CA VAL A 182 -3.02 -11.56 -13.70
C VAL A 182 -3.90 -12.11 -12.57
N LYS A 183 -3.51 -13.23 -11.95
CA LYS A 183 -4.27 -13.85 -10.83
C LYS A 183 -4.39 -12.91 -9.62
N MET A 184 -3.32 -12.20 -9.28
CA MET A 184 -3.34 -11.18 -8.23
C MET A 184 -4.39 -10.10 -8.54
N ARG A 185 -4.46 -9.65 -9.80
CA ARG A 185 -5.37 -8.59 -10.21
C ARG A 185 -6.82 -9.03 -10.28
N GLU A 186 -7.07 -10.28 -10.65
CA GLU A 186 -8.40 -10.90 -10.54
C GLU A 186 -8.90 -10.89 -9.09
N LEU A 187 -8.04 -11.26 -8.14
CA LEU A 187 -8.36 -11.22 -6.70
C LEU A 187 -8.62 -9.79 -6.22
N THR A 188 -7.74 -8.84 -6.54
CA THR A 188 -7.92 -7.43 -6.10
C THR A 188 -9.07 -6.72 -6.81
N GLY A 189 -9.48 -7.23 -7.97
CA GLY A 189 -10.65 -6.77 -8.72
C GLY A 189 -11.98 -7.25 -8.14
N PHE A 190 -11.95 -8.04 -7.05
CA PHE A 190 -13.14 -8.51 -6.39
C PHE A 190 -14.07 -7.37 -5.99
N ARG A 191 -15.36 -7.60 -6.22
CA ARG A 191 -16.44 -6.69 -5.85
C ARG A 191 -17.60 -7.47 -5.27
N LEU A 192 -18.04 -7.10 -4.08
CA LEU A 192 -19.28 -7.60 -3.50
C LEU A 192 -20.45 -7.22 -4.42
N LYS A 193 -21.16 -8.22 -4.92
CA LYS A 193 -22.40 -8.04 -5.68
C LYS A 193 -23.52 -7.65 -4.72
N LYS A 194 -24.34 -6.69 -5.14
CA LYS A 194 -25.54 -6.26 -4.41
C LYS A 194 -26.50 -7.43 -4.18
#